data_AF-A0A1E4RAC9-F1
#
_entry.id   AF-A0A1E4RAC9-F1
#
_cell.length_a   1.000
_cell.length_b   1.000
_cell.length_c   1.000
_cell.angle_alpha   90.00
_cell.angle_beta   90.00
_cell.angle_gamma   90.00
#
_symmetry.space_group_name_H-M   'P 1'
#
loop_
_entity.id
_entity.type
_entity.pdbx_description
1 polymer ?
#
loop_
_entity_poly.entity_id
_entity_poly.type
_entity_poly.pdbx_seq_one_letter_code
_entity_poly.pdbx_strand_id
1 'polypeptide(L)'
;MDQKNKDLDKFLNFLSGKSKKAAPTDNNSGDNVVKMEKKGPLNPKKYLSIAITLTIVFAAAIIIFANVYIVKESEYAVVRQFGEVVKFERDPGLKMKIPFIQSVTRLPKNQMTYNISEEEINTKDKKRIIIDNYAVWRITDPKALISNAGTLSKAETRMEEFIYSVIRTELGQLRYDEIINDENSSRGSINDRVTERVNELLQNDKYGVEVVDVRIRRTDLPAENEQSVFTRMISERESTAQLYLSEGDADKRRIEAQTDQQVQEMLATANKQASIIQAEGEAEAAKIYNKSFSQDPEFYSLYRTLESYKKTVGEDTVIILPASSPYAKILSGYIK
;
A
#
# COMPACT_ATOMS: atom_id res chain seq x y z
N MET A 1 32.75 15.11 -78.13
CA MET A 1 31.29 14.87 -78.14
C MET A 1 30.92 13.64 -78.99
N ASP A 2 31.76 12.60 -79.04
CA ASP A 2 31.68 11.58 -80.13
C ASP A 2 31.66 10.11 -79.64
N GLN A 3 31.71 9.88 -78.32
CA GLN A 3 31.54 8.53 -77.74
C GLN A 3 30.08 8.20 -77.42
N LYS A 4 29.24 9.21 -77.12
CA LYS A 4 27.86 9.01 -76.67
C LYS A 4 26.89 8.62 -77.80
N ASN A 5 27.18 8.97 -79.05
CA ASN A 5 26.39 8.55 -80.21
C ASN A 5 26.71 7.12 -80.67
N LYS A 6 27.95 6.65 -80.47
CA LYS A 6 28.38 5.30 -80.86
C LYS A 6 27.68 4.21 -80.04
N ASP A 7 27.38 4.47 -78.77
CA ASP A 7 26.69 3.51 -77.90
C ASP A 7 25.17 3.49 -78.14
N LEU A 8 24.58 4.62 -78.57
CA LEU A 8 23.15 4.69 -78.89
C LEU A 8 22.82 3.91 -80.18
N ASP A 9 23.67 4.03 -81.22
CA ASP A 9 23.53 3.26 -82.45
C ASP A 9 23.79 1.76 -82.24
N LYS A 10 24.62 1.40 -81.27
CA LYS A 10 24.88 0.00 -80.89
C LYS A 10 23.70 -0.61 -80.15
N PHE A 11 23.02 0.19 -79.31
CA PHE A 11 21.82 -0.21 -78.59
C PHE A 11 20.58 -0.32 -79.50
N LEU A 12 20.42 0.59 -80.46
CA LEU A 12 19.33 0.54 -81.47
C LEU A 12 19.52 -0.63 -82.47
N ASN A 13 20.76 -0.99 -82.81
CA ASN A 13 21.04 -2.16 -83.63
C ASN A 13 20.86 -3.49 -82.88
N PHE A 14 20.96 -3.50 -81.55
CA PHE A 14 20.66 -4.67 -80.72
C PHE A 14 19.16 -4.95 -80.60
N LEU A 15 18.32 -3.90 -80.56
CA LEU A 15 16.86 -4.02 -80.46
C LEU A 15 16.14 -4.34 -81.78
N SER A 16 16.74 -4.05 -82.94
CA SER A 16 16.06 -4.20 -84.25
C SER A 16 16.32 -5.51 -85.00
N GLY A 17 17.03 -6.48 -84.41
CA GLY A 17 17.05 -7.87 -84.89
C GLY A 17 17.44 -8.06 -86.37
N LYS A 18 18.28 -7.19 -86.95
CA LYS A 18 18.78 -7.32 -88.32
C LYS A 18 20.30 -7.49 -88.35
N SER A 19 20.75 -8.74 -88.22
CA SER A 19 22.10 -9.14 -88.61
C SER A 19 22.16 -9.37 -90.12
N LYS A 20 22.71 -8.42 -90.88
CA LYS A 20 23.18 -8.64 -92.27
C LYS A 20 24.43 -9.52 -92.23
N LYS A 21 24.36 -10.74 -92.76
CA LYS A 21 25.55 -11.49 -93.21
C LYS A 21 25.71 -11.27 -94.71
N ALA A 22 26.91 -10.82 -95.10
CA ALA A 22 27.35 -10.73 -96.49
C ALA A 22 27.65 -12.14 -97.04
N ALA A 23 27.34 -12.33 -98.33
CA ALA A 23 27.66 -13.51 -99.11
C ALA A 23 29.12 -13.51 -99.59
N PRO A 24 29.74 -14.69 -99.75
CA PRO A 24 30.75 -14.90 -100.77
C PRO A 24 30.25 -15.85 -101.86
N THR A 25 30.73 -15.58 -103.08
CA THR A 25 30.43 -16.19 -104.37
C THR A 25 30.96 -17.62 -104.55
N ASP A 26 30.26 -18.33 -105.43
CA ASP A 26 30.40 -19.71 -105.89
C ASP A 26 31.82 -20.23 -106.19
N ASN A 27 32.06 -21.51 -105.87
CA ASN A 27 32.19 -22.56 -106.90
C ASN A 27 32.36 -23.98 -106.34
N ASN A 28 31.78 -24.92 -107.08
CA ASN A 28 31.99 -26.38 -107.12
C ASN A 28 31.30 -27.30 -106.09
N SER A 29 30.18 -27.87 -106.58
CA SER A 29 29.87 -29.31 -106.66
C SER A 29 30.49 -30.24 -105.62
N GLY A 30 29.62 -30.71 -104.73
CA GLY A 30 29.85 -31.82 -103.82
C GLY A 30 28.65 -31.95 -102.90
N ASP A 31 27.74 -32.84 -103.27
CA ASP A 31 26.45 -33.13 -102.64
C ASP A 31 26.62 -33.43 -101.13
N ASN A 32 26.55 -32.39 -100.30
CA ASN A 32 26.57 -32.49 -98.84
C ASN A 32 25.32 -31.83 -98.28
N VAL A 33 24.18 -32.43 -98.60
CA VAL A 33 22.93 -32.18 -97.90
C VAL A 33 23.12 -32.65 -96.46
N VAL A 34 23.43 -31.72 -95.56
CA VAL A 34 23.25 -31.95 -94.12
C VAL A 34 21.76 -32.19 -93.93
N LYS A 35 21.38 -33.46 -93.88
CA LYS A 35 20.05 -33.89 -93.47
C LYS A 35 19.82 -33.28 -92.09
N MET A 36 19.03 -32.22 -92.01
CA MET A 36 18.36 -31.89 -90.77
C MET A 36 17.50 -33.11 -90.45
N GLU A 37 17.94 -33.93 -89.49
CA GLU A 37 17.05 -34.88 -88.85
C GLU A 37 15.83 -34.10 -88.42
N LYS A 38 14.69 -34.37 -89.07
CA LYS A 38 13.38 -33.97 -88.59
C LYS A 38 13.34 -34.47 -87.16
N LYS A 39 13.43 -33.55 -86.18
CA LYS A 39 13.05 -33.85 -84.79
C LYS A 39 11.72 -34.56 -84.89
N GLY A 40 11.72 -35.86 -84.57
CA GLY A 40 10.52 -36.70 -84.63
C GLY A 40 9.38 -36.00 -83.89
N PRO A 41 8.10 -36.31 -84.21
CA PRO A 41 6.96 -35.61 -83.64
C PRO A 41 7.16 -35.51 -82.13
N LEU A 42 7.18 -34.29 -81.58
CA LEU A 42 7.30 -34.09 -80.14
C LEU A 42 6.21 -34.94 -79.50
N ASN A 43 6.59 -36.05 -78.85
CA ASN A 43 5.64 -36.97 -78.26
C ASN A 43 4.88 -36.20 -77.15
N PRO A 44 3.62 -35.78 -77.37
CA PRO A 44 2.93 -34.90 -76.43
C PRO A 44 2.79 -35.59 -75.08
N LYS A 45 2.70 -36.93 -75.08
CA LYS A 45 2.67 -37.77 -73.87
C LYS A 45 3.94 -37.69 -73.01
N LYS A 46 5.13 -37.52 -73.61
CA LYS A 46 6.40 -37.43 -72.87
C LYS A 46 6.54 -36.06 -72.20
N TYR A 47 6.19 -34.99 -72.91
CA TYR A 47 6.15 -33.64 -72.33
C TYR A 47 5.04 -33.49 -71.29
N LEU A 48 3.89 -34.14 -71.49
CA LEU A 48 2.82 -34.22 -70.50
C LEU A 48 3.29 -34.93 -69.21
N SER A 49 3.98 -36.06 -69.33
CA SER A 49 4.52 -36.78 -68.15
C SER A 49 5.57 -35.95 -67.41
N ILE A 50 6.45 -35.23 -68.11
CA ILE A 50 7.44 -34.33 -67.51
C ILE A 50 6.73 -33.14 -66.84
N ALA A 51 5.74 -32.54 -67.49
CA ALA A 51 4.95 -31.45 -66.92
C ALA A 51 4.24 -31.90 -65.64
N ILE A 52 3.55 -33.05 -65.65
CA ILE A 52 2.89 -33.62 -64.46
C ILE A 52 3.90 -33.86 -63.33
N THR A 53 5.06 -34.44 -63.64
CA THR A 53 6.10 -34.70 -62.63
C THR A 53 6.62 -33.38 -62.05
N LEU A 54 6.87 -32.37 -62.89
CA LEU A 54 7.29 -31.04 -62.46
C LEU A 54 6.23 -30.37 -61.58
N THR A 55 4.94 -30.51 -61.92
CA THR A 55 3.82 -29.97 -61.15
C THR A 55 3.69 -30.65 -59.78
N ILE A 56 3.86 -31.98 -59.71
CA ILE A 56 3.84 -32.72 -58.43
C ILE A 56 5.01 -32.29 -57.54
N VAL A 57 6.21 -32.18 -58.10
CA VAL A 57 7.40 -31.72 -57.36
C VAL A 57 7.22 -30.28 -56.89
N PHE A 58 6.67 -29.40 -57.73
CA PHE A 58 6.39 -28.01 -57.38
C PHE A 58 5.33 -27.91 -56.28
N ALA A 59 4.24 -28.69 -56.37
CA ALA A 59 3.22 -28.78 -55.34
C ALA A 59 3.79 -29.32 -54.02
N ALA A 60 4.62 -30.36 -54.06
CA ALA A 60 5.30 -30.90 -52.88
C ALA A 60 6.24 -29.87 -52.23
N ALA A 61 6.99 -29.10 -53.04
CA ALA A 61 7.84 -28.03 -52.54
C ALA A 61 7.01 -26.92 -51.86
N ILE A 62 5.90 -26.49 -52.47
CA ILE A 62 4.98 -25.51 -51.85
C ILE A 62 4.45 -26.03 -50.52
N ILE A 63 4.04 -27.30 -50.46
CA ILE A 63 3.56 -27.90 -49.22
C ILE A 63 4.66 -27.88 -48.16
N ILE A 64 5.89 -28.29 -48.47
CA ILE A 64 7.00 -28.28 -47.51
C ILE A 64 7.24 -26.86 -46.97
N PHE A 65 7.36 -25.86 -47.85
CA PHE A 65 7.61 -24.47 -47.43
C PHE A 65 6.43 -23.85 -46.67
N ALA A 66 5.19 -24.16 -47.04
CA ALA A 66 4.00 -23.63 -46.37
C ALA A 66 3.79 -24.19 -44.95
N ASN A 67 4.46 -25.29 -44.60
CA ASN A 67 4.35 -25.93 -43.29
C ASN A 67 5.47 -25.59 -42.31
N VAL A 68 6.37 -24.70 -42.72
CA VAL A 68 7.37 -24.12 -41.83
C VAL A 68 6.73 -22.99 -41.02
N TYR A 69 6.97 -22.97 -39.71
CA TYR A 69 6.56 -21.89 -38.83
C TYR A 69 7.72 -21.45 -37.93
N ILE A 70 7.67 -20.20 -37.48
CA ILE A 70 8.69 -19.59 -36.64
C ILE A 70 8.13 -19.45 -35.22
N VAL A 71 8.91 -19.85 -34.23
CA VAL A 71 8.65 -19.64 -32.81
C VAL A 71 9.53 -18.50 -32.33
N LYS A 72 8.91 -17.44 -31.79
CA LYS A 72 9.64 -16.32 -31.17
C LYS A 72 10.05 -16.65 -29.74
N GLU A 73 11.03 -15.91 -29.21
CA GLU A 73 11.48 -16.07 -27.82
C GLU A 73 10.40 -15.75 -26.78
N SER A 74 9.44 -14.88 -27.13
CA SER A 74 8.36 -14.41 -26.26
C SER A 74 7.10 -15.28 -26.27
N GLU A 75 7.09 -16.39 -27.02
CA GLU A 75 5.91 -17.24 -27.18
C GLU A 75 6.26 -18.73 -27.12
N TYR A 76 5.36 -19.52 -26.59
CA TYR A 76 5.32 -20.96 -26.73
C TYR A 76 4.53 -21.33 -27.98
N ALA A 77 5.03 -22.28 -28.76
CA ALA A 77 4.25 -22.87 -29.85
C ALA A 77 3.74 -24.24 -29.42
N VAL A 78 2.43 -24.38 -29.34
CA VAL A 78 1.77 -25.66 -29.05
C VAL A 78 1.22 -26.25 -30.33
N VAL A 79 1.72 -27.42 -30.69
CA VAL A 79 1.28 -28.19 -31.85
C VAL A 79 0.18 -29.14 -31.40
N ARG A 80 -1.02 -28.95 -31.95
CA ARG A 80 -2.17 -29.81 -31.73
C ARG A 80 -2.41 -30.71 -32.93
N GLN A 81 -2.80 -31.94 -32.67
CA GLN A 81 -3.20 -32.92 -33.68
C GLN A 81 -4.60 -33.42 -33.34
N PHE A 82 -5.57 -33.20 -34.23
CA PHE A 82 -6.98 -33.54 -33.98
C PHE A 82 -7.55 -32.98 -32.65
N GLY A 83 -7.00 -31.87 -32.16
CA GLY A 83 -7.41 -31.25 -30.89
C GLY A 83 -6.55 -31.63 -29.68
N GLU A 84 -5.78 -32.72 -29.73
CA GLU A 84 -4.88 -33.14 -28.66
C GLU A 84 -3.51 -32.48 -28.77
N VAL A 85 -2.87 -32.21 -27.62
CA VAL A 85 -1.52 -31.63 -27.58
C VAL A 85 -0.47 -32.70 -27.78
N VAL A 86 0.20 -32.68 -28.93
CA VAL A 86 1.24 -33.66 -29.29
C VAL A 86 2.64 -33.13 -29.00
N LYS A 87 2.88 -31.84 -29.24
CA LYS A 87 4.20 -31.24 -29.07
C LYS A 87 4.12 -29.83 -28.51
N PHE A 88 5.03 -29.51 -27.59
CA PHE A 88 5.27 -28.15 -27.14
C PHE A 88 6.70 -27.77 -27.51
N GLU A 89 6.87 -26.58 -28.08
CA GLU A 89 8.16 -26.04 -28.49
C GLU A 89 8.44 -24.78 -27.68
N ARG A 90 9.48 -24.84 -26.85
CA ARG A 90 9.96 -23.71 -26.02
C ARG A 90 11.09 -22.94 -26.68
N ASP A 91 11.88 -23.61 -27.51
CA ASP A 91 13.07 -23.04 -28.11
C ASP A 91 12.71 -22.21 -29.34
N PRO A 92 13.22 -20.98 -29.44
CA PRO A 92 12.99 -20.14 -30.61
C PRO A 92 13.63 -20.77 -31.85
N GLY A 93 13.00 -20.56 -32.99
CA GLY A 93 13.53 -21.00 -34.28
C GLY A 93 12.49 -21.48 -35.27
N LEU A 94 13.00 -21.97 -36.40
CA LEU A 94 12.22 -22.57 -37.47
C LEU A 94 11.85 -24.01 -37.11
N LYS A 95 10.55 -24.29 -37.15
CA LYS A 95 9.98 -25.60 -36.88
C LYS A 95 9.02 -25.97 -38.01
N MET A 96 8.77 -27.26 -38.18
CA MET A 96 7.86 -27.77 -39.20
C MET A 96 6.69 -28.49 -38.55
N LYS A 97 5.50 -28.28 -39.10
CA LYS A 97 4.29 -29.03 -38.75
C LYS A 97 3.88 -29.95 -39.89
N ILE A 98 3.07 -30.96 -39.58
CA ILE A 98 2.47 -31.81 -40.60
C ILE A 98 1.24 -31.10 -41.19
N PRO A 99 1.16 -30.89 -42.52
CA PRO A 99 0.01 -30.26 -43.14
C PRO A 99 -1.30 -31.00 -42.86
N PHE A 100 -2.41 -30.24 -42.88
CA PHE A 100 -3.81 -30.70 -42.73
C PHE A 100 -4.21 -31.32 -41.38
N ILE A 101 -3.29 -31.98 -40.68
CA ILE A 101 -3.58 -32.72 -39.45
C ILE A 101 -3.13 -31.96 -38.20
N GLN A 102 -2.06 -31.15 -38.32
CA GLN A 102 -1.53 -30.37 -37.21
C GLN A 102 -1.86 -28.88 -37.30
N SER A 103 -2.31 -28.32 -36.19
CA SER A 103 -2.49 -26.88 -36.00
C SER A 103 -1.49 -26.38 -34.95
N VAL A 104 -1.05 -25.13 -35.10
CA VAL A 104 -0.11 -24.50 -34.18
C VAL A 104 -0.83 -23.33 -33.52
N THR A 105 -0.84 -23.33 -32.20
CA THR A 105 -1.33 -22.20 -31.41
C THR A 105 -0.20 -21.62 -30.60
N ARG A 106 -0.14 -20.29 -30.59
CA ARG A 106 0.88 -19.54 -29.87
C ARG A 106 0.32 -19.12 -28.53
N LEU A 107 1.12 -19.29 -27.48
CA LEU A 107 0.81 -18.84 -26.13
C LEU A 107 1.91 -17.90 -25.65
N PRO A 108 1.59 -16.80 -24.96
CA PRO A 108 2.60 -15.88 -24.44
C PRO A 108 3.49 -16.56 -23.39
N LYS A 109 4.78 -16.22 -23.38
CA LYS A 109 5.77 -16.68 -22.38
C LYS A 109 6.11 -15.61 -21.34
N ASN A 110 5.73 -14.37 -21.59
CA ASN A 110 5.89 -13.26 -20.66
C ASN A 110 4.91 -13.36 -19.48
N GLN A 111 5.20 -12.59 -18.44
CA GLN A 111 4.23 -12.36 -17.37
C GLN A 111 3.06 -11.54 -17.92
N MET A 112 1.87 -11.87 -17.44
CA MET A 112 0.60 -11.27 -17.82
C MET A 112 -0.06 -10.73 -16.56
N THR A 113 -0.75 -9.60 -16.70
CA THR A 113 -1.58 -9.05 -15.63
C THR A 113 -3.03 -9.35 -15.95
N TYR A 114 -3.74 -9.88 -14.96
CA TYR A 114 -5.18 -10.10 -15.00
C TYR A 114 -5.84 -9.24 -13.93
N ASN A 115 -6.81 -8.42 -14.33
CA ASN A 115 -7.61 -7.63 -13.40
C ASN A 115 -8.79 -8.48 -12.96
N ILE A 116 -8.91 -8.70 -11.66
CA ILE A 116 -9.96 -9.49 -11.07
C ILE A 116 -11.19 -8.61 -10.88
N SER A 117 -12.37 -9.18 -11.04
CA SER A 117 -13.62 -8.47 -10.83
C SER A 117 -13.76 -8.03 -9.36
N GLU A 118 -14.33 -6.83 -9.14
CA GLU A 118 -14.58 -6.32 -7.80
C GLU A 118 -15.66 -7.17 -7.11
N GLU A 119 -15.37 -7.65 -5.91
CA GLU A 119 -16.30 -8.47 -5.12
C GLU A 119 -16.46 -7.96 -3.68
N GLU A 120 -17.65 -8.16 -3.13
CA GLU A 120 -17.98 -7.82 -1.74
C GLU A 120 -17.64 -8.98 -0.80
N ILE A 121 -16.83 -8.69 0.22
CA ILE A 121 -16.42 -9.64 1.26
C ILE A 121 -16.78 -9.07 2.64
N ASN A 122 -17.11 -9.97 3.57
CA ASN A 122 -17.29 -9.63 4.97
C ASN A 122 -16.00 -9.87 5.75
N THR A 123 -15.61 -8.88 6.52
CA THR A 123 -14.51 -8.94 7.51
C THR A 123 -14.94 -9.65 8.79
N LYS A 124 -13.99 -9.95 9.69
CA LYS A 124 -14.25 -10.57 11.00
C LYS A 124 -15.21 -9.76 11.87
N ASP A 125 -15.15 -8.43 11.79
CA ASP A 125 -16.04 -7.51 12.49
C ASP A 125 -17.36 -7.25 11.73
N LYS A 126 -17.69 -8.11 10.76
CA LYS A 126 -18.93 -8.07 9.95
C LYS A 126 -19.10 -6.79 9.13
N LYS A 127 -18.00 -6.08 8.84
CA LYS A 127 -18.02 -4.97 7.90
C LYS A 127 -17.90 -5.52 6.48
N ARG A 128 -18.78 -5.03 5.62
CA ARG A 128 -18.77 -5.30 4.18
C ARG A 128 -17.74 -4.41 3.52
N ILE A 129 -16.86 -5.00 2.73
CA ILE A 129 -15.84 -4.28 1.95
C ILE A 129 -15.88 -4.75 0.51
N ILE A 130 -15.69 -3.83 -0.42
CA ILE A 130 -15.48 -4.11 -1.83
C ILE A 130 -13.98 -4.13 -2.06
N ILE A 131 -13.48 -5.20 -2.68
CA ILE A 131 -12.05 -5.38 -2.88
C ILE A 131 -11.76 -5.40 -4.37
N ASP A 132 -10.81 -4.58 -4.76
CA ASP A 132 -10.28 -4.46 -6.11
C ASP A 132 -8.84 -4.97 -6.11
N ASN A 133 -8.55 -5.97 -6.93
CA ASN A 133 -7.28 -6.68 -6.93
C ASN A 133 -6.85 -7.09 -8.34
N TYR A 134 -5.55 -7.29 -8.50
CA TYR A 134 -4.96 -7.78 -9.75
C TYR A 134 -3.94 -8.87 -9.45
N ALA A 135 -3.77 -9.77 -10.41
CA ALA A 135 -2.80 -10.84 -10.36
C ALA A 135 -1.80 -10.71 -11.50
N VAL A 136 -0.53 -10.90 -11.18
CA VAL A 136 0.53 -11.08 -12.17
C VAL A 136 0.85 -12.57 -12.22
N TRP A 137 0.78 -13.16 -13.41
CA TRP A 137 0.92 -14.60 -13.58
C TRP A 137 1.65 -14.96 -14.87
N ARG A 138 2.09 -16.21 -15.00
CA ARG A 138 2.77 -16.72 -16.19
C ARG A 138 2.44 -18.18 -16.45
N ILE A 139 2.65 -18.61 -17.70
CA ILE A 139 2.47 -20.00 -18.10
C ILE A 139 3.77 -20.78 -17.87
N THR A 140 3.70 -21.81 -17.04
CA THR A 140 4.83 -22.70 -16.70
C THR A 140 4.81 -23.96 -17.57
N ASP A 141 3.64 -24.57 -17.75
CA ASP A 141 3.43 -25.73 -18.61
C ASP A 141 2.21 -25.53 -19.54
N PRO A 142 2.45 -25.16 -20.81
CA PRO A 142 1.39 -24.99 -21.81
C PRO A 142 0.56 -26.25 -22.05
N LYS A 143 1.14 -27.45 -21.91
CA LYS A 143 0.42 -28.71 -22.13
C LYS A 143 -0.62 -28.91 -21.03
N ALA A 144 -0.19 -28.74 -19.78
CA ALA A 144 -1.06 -28.87 -18.62
C ALA A 144 -2.19 -27.82 -18.63
N LEU A 145 -1.89 -26.57 -19.04
CA LEU A 145 -2.91 -25.53 -19.24
C LEU A 145 -3.98 -25.96 -20.23
N ILE A 146 -3.59 -26.50 -21.38
CA ILE A 146 -4.56 -26.89 -22.41
C ILE A 146 -5.34 -28.14 -22.00
N SER A 147 -4.71 -29.10 -21.33
CA SER A 147 -5.39 -30.31 -20.88
C SER A 147 -6.39 -30.04 -19.75
N ASN A 148 -6.05 -29.14 -18.81
CA ASN A 148 -6.85 -28.93 -17.59
C ASN A 148 -7.76 -27.70 -17.67
N ALA A 149 -7.29 -26.58 -18.23
CA ALA A 149 -8.11 -25.37 -18.41
C ALA A 149 -8.70 -25.26 -19.82
N GLY A 150 -8.05 -25.84 -20.85
CA GLY A 150 -8.49 -25.76 -22.24
C GLY A 150 -8.07 -24.48 -22.95
N THR A 151 -8.42 -23.32 -22.38
CA THR A 151 -8.12 -22.00 -22.95
C THR A 151 -7.48 -21.08 -21.92
N LEU A 152 -6.82 -20.01 -22.39
CA LEU A 152 -6.23 -18.98 -21.54
C LEU A 152 -7.28 -18.33 -20.63
N SER A 153 -8.41 -17.91 -21.20
CA SER A 153 -9.51 -17.28 -20.45
C SER A 153 -10.10 -18.21 -19.39
N LYS A 154 -10.20 -19.52 -19.64
CA LYS A 154 -10.64 -20.47 -18.61
C LYS A 154 -9.62 -20.61 -17.48
N ALA A 155 -8.32 -20.56 -17.79
CA ALA A 155 -7.28 -20.56 -16.76
C ALA A 155 -7.36 -19.29 -15.90
N GLU A 156 -7.60 -18.13 -16.52
CA GLU A 156 -7.83 -16.86 -15.84
C GLU A 156 -9.05 -16.93 -14.91
N THR A 157 -10.20 -17.43 -15.38
CA THR A 157 -11.39 -17.60 -14.54
C THR A 157 -11.14 -18.55 -13.36
N ARG A 158 -10.43 -19.67 -13.56
CA ARG A 158 -10.09 -20.60 -12.47
C ARG A 158 -9.16 -19.98 -11.44
N MET A 159 -8.15 -19.25 -11.91
CA MET A 159 -7.24 -18.51 -11.05
C MET A 159 -7.98 -17.42 -10.26
N GLU A 160 -8.91 -16.70 -10.89
CA GLU A 160 -9.78 -15.73 -10.25
C GLU A 160 -10.63 -16.38 -9.13
N GLU A 161 -11.28 -17.51 -9.40
CA GLU A 161 -12.04 -18.27 -8.41
C GLU A 161 -11.18 -18.67 -7.19
N PHE A 162 -9.95 -19.13 -7.42
CA PHE A 162 -9.01 -19.48 -6.34
C PHE A 162 -8.53 -18.27 -5.54
N ILE A 163 -8.09 -17.22 -6.23
CA ILE A 163 -7.65 -15.98 -5.59
C ILE A 163 -8.78 -15.44 -4.71
N TYR A 164 -9.99 -15.39 -5.25
CA TYR A 164 -11.15 -14.95 -4.52
C TYR A 164 -11.44 -15.80 -3.27
N SER A 165 -11.42 -17.12 -3.40
CA SER A 165 -11.63 -18.04 -2.28
C SER A 165 -10.62 -17.83 -1.15
N VAL A 166 -9.34 -17.65 -1.50
CA VAL A 166 -8.26 -17.42 -0.55
C VAL A 166 -8.36 -16.03 0.09
N ILE A 167 -8.55 -14.97 -0.71
CA ILE A 167 -8.73 -13.60 -0.21
C ILE A 167 -9.93 -13.53 0.75
N ARG A 168 -11.06 -14.12 0.38
CA ARG A 168 -12.26 -14.18 1.23
C ARG A 168 -11.96 -14.85 2.57
N THR A 169 -11.19 -15.93 2.56
CA THR A 169 -10.83 -16.68 3.77
C THR A 169 -9.88 -15.87 4.66
N GLU A 170 -8.84 -15.26 4.08
CA GLU A 170 -7.85 -14.48 4.81
C GLU A 170 -8.46 -13.18 5.37
N LEU A 171 -9.17 -12.40 4.56
CA LEU A 171 -9.80 -11.15 5.00
C LEU A 171 -10.99 -11.39 5.94
N GLY A 172 -11.68 -12.52 5.81
CA GLY A 172 -12.72 -12.93 6.76
C GLY A 172 -12.20 -13.20 8.18
N GLN A 173 -10.89 -13.43 8.33
CA GLN A 173 -10.24 -13.63 9.63
C GLN A 173 -9.66 -12.34 10.23
N LEU A 174 -9.66 -11.24 9.48
CA LEU A 174 -9.12 -9.94 9.89
C LEU A 174 -10.25 -8.96 10.19
N ARG A 175 -10.00 -8.05 11.12
CA ARG A 175 -10.87 -6.89 11.34
C ARG A 175 -10.56 -5.80 10.32
N TYR A 176 -11.56 -4.97 10.01
CA TYR A 176 -11.41 -3.86 9.05
C TYR A 176 -10.25 -2.89 9.36
N ASP A 177 -10.01 -2.59 10.64
CA ASP A 177 -8.91 -1.74 11.09
C ASP A 177 -7.53 -2.35 10.78
N GLU A 178 -7.40 -3.67 10.85
CA GLU A 178 -6.16 -4.40 10.51
C GLU A 178 -5.92 -4.44 8.99
N ILE A 179 -6.99 -4.28 8.19
CA ILE A 179 -6.92 -4.26 6.73
C ILE A 179 -6.50 -2.86 6.23
N ILE A 180 -6.88 -1.77 6.89
CA ILE A 180 -6.60 -0.40 6.41
C ILE A 180 -5.28 0.18 6.92
N ASN A 181 -4.92 -0.09 8.18
CA ASN A 181 -3.79 0.59 8.79
C ASN A 181 -2.45 0.10 8.21
N ASP A 182 -1.67 1.04 7.66
CA ASP A 182 -0.41 0.77 6.95
C ASP A 182 0.75 0.40 7.89
N GLU A 183 0.83 1.00 9.09
CA GLU A 183 1.89 0.76 10.07
C GLU A 183 1.85 -0.64 10.72
N ASN A 184 0.67 -1.28 10.73
CA ASN A 184 0.48 -2.68 11.14
C ASN A 184 0.02 -3.54 9.94
N SER A 185 0.27 -3.08 8.71
CA SER A 185 -0.36 -3.68 7.54
C SER A 185 0.13 -5.10 7.35
N SER A 186 -0.77 -6.01 7.72
CA SER A 186 -0.74 -7.38 7.25
C SER A 186 -0.87 -7.45 5.72
N ARG A 187 -1.11 -6.34 5.00
CA ARG A 187 -1.18 -6.27 3.52
C ARG A 187 0.05 -6.85 2.82
N GLY A 188 1.27 -6.61 3.33
CA GLY A 188 2.46 -7.27 2.80
C GLY A 188 2.36 -8.79 2.97
N SER A 189 2.14 -9.22 4.23
CA SER A 189 2.02 -10.64 4.57
C SER A 189 0.82 -11.36 3.91
N ILE A 190 -0.28 -10.66 3.61
CA ILE A 190 -1.50 -11.26 3.06
C ILE A 190 -1.37 -11.46 1.56
N ASN A 191 -0.76 -10.52 0.83
CA ASN A 191 -0.48 -10.69 -0.59
C ASN A 191 0.45 -11.90 -0.79
N ASP A 192 1.46 -12.04 0.07
CA ASP A 192 2.39 -13.17 0.04
C ASP A 192 1.67 -14.49 0.36
N ARG A 193 0.89 -14.55 1.46
CA ARG A 193 0.10 -15.74 1.83
C ARG A 193 -0.94 -16.12 0.77
N VAL A 194 -1.62 -15.13 0.20
CA VAL A 194 -2.59 -15.34 -0.88
C VAL A 194 -1.88 -15.92 -2.09
N THR A 195 -0.75 -15.34 -2.50
CA THR A 195 0.04 -15.82 -3.65
C THR A 195 0.52 -17.25 -3.44
N GLU A 196 1.06 -17.56 -2.26
CA GLU A 196 1.52 -18.91 -1.89
C GLU A 196 0.36 -19.91 -1.96
N ARG A 197 -0.76 -19.61 -1.27
CA ARG A 197 -1.90 -20.52 -1.18
C ARG A 197 -2.58 -20.74 -2.53
N VAL A 198 -2.66 -19.72 -3.38
CA VAL A 198 -3.19 -19.84 -4.74
C VAL A 198 -2.28 -20.71 -5.60
N ASN A 199 -0.96 -20.55 -5.50
CA ASN A 199 -0.01 -21.40 -6.20
C ASN A 199 -0.10 -22.86 -5.76
N GLU A 200 -0.29 -23.14 -4.47
CA GLU A 200 -0.53 -24.50 -3.98
C GLU A 200 -1.77 -25.14 -4.64
N LEU A 201 -2.89 -24.40 -4.70
CA LEU A 201 -4.12 -24.87 -5.35
C LEU A 201 -3.90 -25.13 -6.85
N LEU A 202 -3.24 -24.22 -7.55
CA LEU A 202 -2.95 -24.34 -8.98
C LEU A 202 -2.00 -25.51 -9.30
N GLN A 203 -1.04 -25.79 -8.42
CA GLN A 203 -0.12 -26.92 -8.55
C GLN A 203 -0.80 -28.27 -8.29
N ASN A 204 -1.68 -28.34 -7.28
CA ASN A 204 -2.43 -29.56 -6.95
C ASN A 204 -3.28 -30.05 -8.13
N ASP A 205 -3.97 -29.12 -8.79
CA ASP A 205 -4.81 -29.42 -9.96
C ASP A 205 -4.03 -29.39 -11.29
N LYS A 206 -2.71 -29.15 -11.22
CA LYS A 206 -1.77 -29.12 -12.34
C LYS A 206 -2.22 -28.20 -13.47
N TYR A 207 -2.69 -26.99 -13.17
CA TYR A 207 -3.16 -26.07 -14.22
C TYR A 207 -2.06 -25.55 -15.17
N GLY A 208 -0.77 -25.76 -14.85
CA GLY A 208 0.34 -25.34 -15.72
C GLY A 208 0.58 -23.82 -15.74
N VAL A 209 0.04 -23.12 -14.75
CA VAL A 209 0.20 -21.68 -14.54
C VAL A 209 0.76 -21.42 -13.15
N GLU A 210 1.44 -20.30 -13.01
CA GLU A 210 2.05 -19.83 -11.76
C GLU A 210 1.70 -18.36 -11.57
N VAL A 211 1.22 -18.01 -10.38
CA VAL A 211 0.97 -16.65 -9.95
C VAL A 211 2.25 -16.10 -9.35
N VAL A 212 2.75 -15.00 -9.91
CA VAL A 212 3.96 -14.32 -9.44
C VAL A 212 3.64 -13.43 -8.25
N ASP A 213 2.53 -12.70 -8.31
CA ASP A 213 2.10 -11.80 -7.23
C ASP A 213 0.60 -11.52 -7.35
N VAL A 214 -0.08 -11.40 -6.22
CA VAL A 214 -1.48 -10.94 -6.10
C VAL A 214 -1.48 -9.69 -5.25
N ARG A 215 -2.02 -8.60 -5.79
CA ARG A 215 -2.03 -7.31 -5.11
C ARG A 215 -3.44 -6.75 -5.01
N ILE A 216 -3.80 -6.37 -3.79
CA ILE A 216 -5.00 -5.59 -3.52
C ILE A 216 -4.72 -4.13 -3.88
N ARG A 217 -5.43 -3.61 -4.89
CA ARG A 217 -5.33 -2.21 -5.34
C ARG A 217 -6.11 -1.29 -4.43
N ARG A 218 -7.34 -1.68 -4.05
CA ARG A 218 -8.22 -0.84 -3.22
C ARG A 218 -9.18 -1.69 -2.38
N THR A 219 -9.55 -1.15 -1.23
CA THR A 219 -10.54 -1.72 -0.30
C THR A 219 -11.49 -0.60 0.11
N ASP A 220 -12.69 -0.59 -0.44
CA ASP A 220 -13.70 0.45 -0.19
C ASP A 220 -14.88 -0.12 0.62
N LEU A 221 -15.64 0.75 1.29
CA LEU A 221 -16.94 0.39 1.86
C LEU A 221 -18.01 0.49 0.76
N PRO A 222 -19.03 -0.38 0.75
CA PRO A 222 -20.19 -0.17 -0.11
C PRO A 222 -20.90 1.12 0.30
N ALA A 223 -21.27 1.93 -0.69
CA ALA A 223 -21.85 3.28 -0.50
C ALA A 223 -23.09 3.30 0.43
N GLU A 224 -23.84 2.20 0.49
CA GLU A 224 -25.02 2.07 1.35
C GLU A 224 -24.68 2.10 2.86
N ASN A 225 -23.52 1.58 3.27
CA ASN A 225 -23.14 1.48 4.68
C ASN A 225 -22.19 2.60 5.15
N GLU A 226 -21.59 3.34 4.21
CA GLU A 226 -20.59 4.36 4.49
C GLU A 226 -21.11 5.41 5.49
N GLN A 227 -22.31 5.95 5.26
CA GLN A 227 -22.91 6.97 6.12
C GLN A 227 -23.13 6.46 7.55
N SER A 228 -23.62 5.22 7.71
CA SER A 228 -23.89 4.64 9.03
C SER A 228 -22.62 4.42 9.85
N VAL A 229 -21.54 3.98 9.19
CA VAL A 229 -20.23 3.79 9.81
C VAL A 229 -19.63 5.14 10.20
N PHE A 230 -19.76 6.14 9.33
CA PHE A 230 -19.26 7.50 9.60
C PHE A 230 -19.99 8.13 10.78
N THR A 231 -21.32 8.07 10.82
CA THR A 231 -22.12 8.55 11.95
C THR A 231 -21.73 7.84 13.25
N ARG A 232 -21.57 6.50 13.22
CA ARG A 232 -21.12 5.75 14.41
C ARG A 232 -19.73 6.19 14.86
N MET A 233 -18.81 6.41 13.93
CA MET A 233 -17.44 6.85 14.25
C MET A 233 -17.45 8.23 14.90
N ILE A 234 -18.28 9.16 14.40
CA ILE A 234 -18.48 10.47 15.03
C ILE A 234 -18.98 10.30 16.46
N SER A 235 -20.04 9.52 16.68
CA SER A 235 -20.60 9.30 18.02
C SER A 235 -19.60 8.63 18.98
N GLU A 236 -18.81 7.66 18.51
CA GLU A 236 -17.73 7.06 19.32
C GLU A 236 -16.64 8.08 19.66
N ARG A 237 -16.27 8.95 18.72
CA ARG A 237 -15.29 10.04 18.96
C ARG A 237 -15.81 11.07 19.94
N GLU A 238 -17.07 11.48 19.82
CA GLU A 238 -17.74 12.39 20.76
C GLU A 238 -17.83 11.75 22.16
N SER A 239 -18.22 10.48 22.25
CA SER A 239 -18.28 9.77 23.53
C SER A 239 -16.90 9.62 24.17
N THR A 240 -15.86 9.35 23.38
CA THR A 240 -14.48 9.24 23.86
C THR A 240 -13.96 10.61 24.33
N ALA A 241 -14.25 11.67 23.58
CA ALA A 241 -13.90 13.03 23.98
C ALA A 241 -14.60 13.44 25.28
N GLN A 242 -15.90 13.13 25.42
CA GLN A 242 -16.66 13.38 26.63
C GLN A 242 -16.11 12.59 27.83
N LEU A 243 -15.67 11.35 27.63
CA LEU A 243 -15.02 10.55 28.66
C LEU A 243 -13.76 11.25 29.17
N TYR A 244 -12.86 11.66 28.26
CA TYR A 244 -11.62 12.36 28.64
C TYR A 244 -11.87 13.70 29.32
N LEU A 245 -12.87 14.48 28.88
CA LEU A 245 -13.27 15.71 29.56
C LEU A 245 -13.78 15.42 30.98
N SER A 246 -14.60 14.38 31.15
CA SER A 246 -15.15 14.00 32.45
C SER A 246 -14.07 13.50 33.41
N GLU A 247 -13.10 12.73 32.92
CA GLU A 247 -11.94 12.28 33.67
C GLU A 247 -11.05 13.45 34.09
N GLY A 248 -10.75 14.37 33.15
CA GLY A 248 -9.99 15.58 33.42
C GLY A 248 -10.65 16.47 34.49
N ASP A 249 -11.97 16.65 34.42
CA ASP A 249 -12.73 17.39 35.44
C ASP A 249 -12.71 16.70 36.81
N ALA A 250 -12.84 15.37 36.84
CA ALA A 250 -12.79 14.59 38.07
C ALA A 250 -11.40 14.68 38.73
N ASP A 251 -10.34 14.57 37.94
CA ASP A 251 -8.96 14.67 38.39
C ASP A 251 -8.65 16.08 38.89
N LYS A 252 -9.08 17.11 38.16
CA LYS A 252 -8.97 18.51 38.59
C LYS A 252 -9.61 18.73 39.95
N ARG A 253 -10.87 18.32 40.14
CA ARG A 253 -11.58 18.50 41.43
C ARG A 253 -10.89 17.75 42.56
N ARG A 254 -10.33 16.57 42.28
CA ARG A 254 -9.56 15.80 43.27
C ARG A 254 -8.31 16.57 43.71
N ILE A 255 -7.56 17.12 42.76
CA ILE A 255 -6.35 17.90 43.02
C ILE A 255 -6.70 19.18 43.80
N GLU A 256 -7.74 19.91 43.40
CA GLU A 256 -8.20 21.11 44.10
C GLU A 256 -8.58 20.79 45.55
N ALA A 257 -9.41 19.76 45.79
CA ALA A 257 -9.82 19.36 47.13
C ALA A 257 -8.64 18.92 48.02
N GLN A 258 -7.68 18.17 47.46
CA GLN A 258 -6.46 17.78 48.18
C GLN A 258 -5.58 18.99 48.50
N THR A 259 -5.46 19.93 47.57
CA THR A 259 -4.68 21.16 47.75
C THR A 259 -5.31 22.04 48.83
N ASP A 260 -6.63 22.23 48.80
CA ASP A 260 -7.37 23.00 49.81
C ASP A 260 -7.20 22.41 51.21
N GLN A 261 -7.29 21.08 51.33
CA GLN A 261 -7.03 20.38 52.58
C GLN A 261 -5.61 20.64 53.10
N GLN A 262 -4.60 20.51 52.23
CA GLN A 262 -3.19 20.75 52.60
C GLN A 262 -2.94 22.20 53.01
N VAL A 263 -3.52 23.17 52.30
CA VAL A 263 -3.42 24.60 52.63
C VAL A 263 -4.06 24.86 54.00
N GLN A 264 -5.24 24.30 54.27
CA GLN A 264 -5.92 24.46 55.55
C GLN A 264 -5.12 23.85 56.71
N GLU A 265 -4.57 22.65 56.53
CA GLU A 265 -3.70 22.00 57.52
C GLU A 265 -2.43 22.82 57.78
N MET A 266 -1.80 23.32 56.72
CA MET A 266 -0.60 24.17 56.80
C MET A 266 -0.89 25.45 57.58
N LEU A 267 -1.98 26.17 57.25
CA LEU A 267 -2.38 27.38 57.96
C LEU A 267 -2.73 27.11 59.42
N ALA A 268 -3.45 26.02 59.71
CA ALA A 268 -3.78 25.62 61.07
C ALA A 268 -2.51 25.32 61.89
N THR A 269 -1.55 24.62 61.29
CA THR A 269 -0.26 24.30 61.92
C THR A 269 0.57 25.56 62.14
N ALA A 270 0.64 26.46 61.16
CA ALA A 270 1.35 27.73 61.26
C ALA A 270 0.75 28.62 62.37
N ASN A 271 -0.57 28.76 62.43
CA ASN A 271 -1.26 29.53 63.47
C ASN A 271 -1.03 28.92 64.85
N LYS A 272 -1.14 27.60 64.99
CA LYS A 272 -0.84 26.90 66.25
C LYS A 272 0.59 27.21 66.72
N GLN A 273 1.57 27.11 65.82
CA GLN A 273 2.97 27.38 66.14
C GLN A 273 3.19 28.84 66.52
N ALA A 274 2.57 29.79 65.79
CA ALA A 274 2.64 31.21 66.11
C ALA A 274 2.05 31.51 67.50
N SER A 275 0.90 30.92 67.84
CA SER A 275 0.29 31.07 69.17
C SER A 275 1.15 30.48 70.29
N ILE A 276 1.83 29.36 70.06
CA ILE A 276 2.78 28.78 71.02
C ILE A 276 3.94 29.74 71.26
N ILE A 277 4.57 30.22 70.18
CA ILE A 277 5.70 31.17 70.26
C ILE A 277 5.29 32.46 70.99
N GLN A 278 4.10 32.98 70.67
CA GLN A 278 3.58 34.16 71.35
C GLN A 278 3.32 33.90 72.84
N ALA A 279 2.69 32.77 73.19
CA ALA A 279 2.44 32.40 74.58
C ALA A 279 3.73 32.19 75.38
N GLU A 280 4.76 31.59 74.76
CA GLU A 280 6.10 31.44 75.35
C GLU A 280 6.76 32.80 75.60
N GLY A 281 6.71 33.70 74.61
CA GLY A 281 7.24 35.07 74.73
C GLY A 281 6.51 35.89 75.79
N GLU A 282 5.18 35.80 75.86
CA GLU A 282 4.38 36.45 76.91
C GLU A 282 4.67 35.88 78.30
N ALA A 283 4.83 34.56 78.42
CA ALA A 283 5.18 33.91 79.67
C ALA A 283 6.59 34.31 80.16
N GLU A 284 7.56 34.41 79.26
CA GLU A 284 8.91 34.87 79.56
C GLU A 284 8.92 36.35 79.96
N ALA A 285 8.23 37.20 79.21
CA ALA A 285 8.07 38.62 79.55
C ALA A 285 7.42 38.79 80.93
N ALA A 286 6.35 38.03 81.22
CA ALA A 286 5.69 38.04 82.52
C ALA A 286 6.63 37.61 83.65
N LYS A 287 7.48 36.59 83.44
CA LYS A 287 8.50 36.19 84.42
C LYS A 287 9.51 37.30 84.69
N ILE A 288 10.00 37.98 83.64
CA ILE A 288 10.96 39.09 83.76
C ILE A 288 10.31 40.28 84.48
N TYR A 289 9.07 40.64 84.12
CA TYR A 289 8.32 41.69 84.79
C TYR A 289 8.07 41.35 86.26
N ASN A 290 7.59 40.15 86.57
CA ASN A 290 7.39 39.72 87.95
C ASN A 290 8.70 39.76 88.74
N LYS A 291 9.83 39.29 88.19
CA LYS A 291 11.13 39.35 88.87
C LYS A 291 11.61 40.78 89.11
N SER A 292 11.34 41.69 88.17
CA SER A 292 11.72 43.11 88.30
C SER A 292 10.84 43.84 89.30
N PHE A 293 9.53 43.68 89.21
CA PHE A 293 8.55 44.40 90.05
C PHE A 293 8.40 43.82 91.46
N SER A 294 8.74 42.55 91.70
CA SER A 294 8.73 41.96 93.04
C SER A 294 9.89 42.42 93.93
N GLN A 295 10.86 43.20 93.39
CA GLN A 295 11.96 43.73 94.20
C GLN A 295 11.47 44.79 95.20
N ASP A 296 10.50 45.62 94.80
CA ASP A 296 9.85 46.61 95.66
C ASP A 296 8.37 46.79 95.23
N PRO A 297 7.43 46.11 95.91
CA PRO A 297 6.01 46.18 95.61
C PRO A 297 5.40 47.58 95.82
N GLU A 298 5.90 48.35 96.79
CA GLU A 298 5.38 49.68 97.10
C GLU A 298 5.77 50.67 96.00
N PHE A 299 7.04 50.66 95.58
CA PHE A 299 7.51 51.47 94.47
C PHE A 299 6.81 51.12 93.15
N TYR A 300 6.58 49.83 92.87
CA TYR A 300 5.83 49.40 91.68
C TYR A 300 4.41 49.96 91.67
N SER A 301 3.70 49.87 92.80
CA SER A 301 2.33 50.39 92.91
C SER A 301 2.27 51.88 92.60
N LEU A 302 3.21 52.67 93.14
CA LEU A 302 3.35 54.10 92.88
C LEU A 302 3.66 54.38 91.41
N TYR A 303 4.69 53.73 90.85
CA TYR A 303 5.11 53.91 89.46
C TYR A 303 4.00 53.55 88.47
N ARG A 304 3.28 52.44 88.71
CA ARG A 304 2.18 52.00 87.84
C ARG A 304 1.01 52.98 87.86
N THR A 305 0.69 53.56 89.03
CA THR A 305 -0.34 54.59 89.14
C THR A 305 0.08 55.91 88.47
N LEU A 306 1.36 56.30 88.54
CA LEU A 306 1.87 57.46 87.82
C LEU A 306 1.83 57.27 86.29
N GLU A 307 2.23 56.09 85.80
CA GLU A 307 2.17 55.77 84.37
C GLU A 307 0.73 55.71 83.85
N SER A 308 -0.21 55.20 84.66
CA SER A 308 -1.62 55.23 84.30
C SER A 308 -2.19 56.65 84.28
N TYR A 309 -1.73 57.56 85.15
CA TYR A 309 -2.08 58.98 85.02
C TYR A 309 -1.61 59.56 83.69
N LYS A 310 -0.38 59.29 83.27
CA LYS A 310 0.17 59.76 81.99
C LYS A 310 -0.64 59.28 80.78
N LYS A 311 -1.16 58.05 80.82
CA LYS A 311 -1.95 57.48 79.72
C LYS A 311 -3.42 57.92 79.73
N THR A 312 -3.99 58.17 80.91
CA THR A 312 -5.42 58.48 81.07
C THR A 312 -5.72 59.98 81.09
N VAL A 313 -4.77 60.82 81.50
CA VAL A 313 -4.95 62.27 81.59
C VAL A 313 -4.40 62.92 80.31
N GLY A 314 -5.28 63.22 79.34
CA GLY A 314 -4.99 64.12 78.23
C GLY A 314 -5.21 65.60 78.62
N GLU A 315 -4.86 66.54 77.74
CA GLU A 315 -4.89 67.99 78.03
C GLU A 315 -6.26 68.52 78.50
N ASP A 316 -7.38 67.90 78.08
CA ASP A 316 -8.76 68.33 78.41
C ASP A 316 -9.60 67.27 79.17
N THR A 317 -8.99 66.31 79.87
CA THR A 317 -9.74 65.22 80.53
C THR A 317 -10.18 65.58 81.96
N VAL A 318 -11.48 65.83 82.18
CA VAL A 318 -12.05 65.98 83.53
C VAL A 318 -12.37 64.60 84.12
N ILE A 319 -11.62 64.19 85.14
CA ILE A 319 -11.81 62.90 85.81
C ILE A 319 -12.49 63.12 87.17
N ILE A 320 -13.68 62.52 87.35
CA ILE A 320 -14.40 62.51 88.62
C ILE A 320 -14.02 61.24 89.37
N LEU A 321 -13.25 61.37 90.46
CA LEU A 321 -12.79 60.26 91.28
C LEU A 321 -13.48 60.29 92.65
N PRO A 322 -14.10 59.18 93.09
CA PRO A 322 -14.50 59.03 94.49
C PRO A 322 -13.28 59.12 95.42
N ALA A 323 -13.42 59.77 96.57
CA ALA A 323 -12.33 59.93 97.55
C ALA A 323 -11.78 58.60 98.10
N SER A 324 -12.58 57.53 98.03
CA SER A 324 -12.20 56.17 98.43
C SER A 324 -11.44 55.39 97.35
N SER A 325 -11.27 55.95 96.15
CA SER A 325 -10.57 55.27 95.06
C SER A 325 -9.06 55.21 95.33
N PRO A 326 -8.39 54.06 95.10
CA PRO A 326 -6.93 53.96 95.14
C PRO A 326 -6.24 55.02 94.28
N TYR A 327 -6.91 55.45 93.20
CA TYR A 327 -6.47 56.45 92.24
C TYR A 327 -6.40 57.88 92.81
N ALA A 328 -7.16 58.20 93.86
CA ALA A 328 -7.15 59.53 94.51
C ALA A 328 -6.16 59.62 95.69
N LYS A 329 -5.72 58.47 96.23
CA LYS A 329 -4.87 58.38 97.42
C LYS A 329 -3.46 58.96 97.19
N ILE A 330 -2.87 58.74 96.00
CA ILE A 330 -1.55 59.29 95.64
C ILE A 330 -1.62 60.80 95.36
N LEU A 331 -2.68 61.27 94.68
CA LEU A 331 -2.89 62.69 94.38
C LEU A 331 -3.20 63.53 95.63
N SER A 332 -3.75 62.91 96.69
CA SER A 332 -4.06 63.59 97.96
C SER A 332 -2.89 63.62 98.96
N GLY A 333 -1.74 63.03 98.62
CA GLY A 333 -0.52 63.09 99.44
C GLY A 333 -0.50 62.18 100.68
N TYR A 334 -1.47 61.28 100.85
CA TYR A 334 -1.51 60.33 101.96
C TYR A 334 -0.76 59.03 101.63
N ILE A 335 0.56 59.10 101.70
CA ILE A 335 1.43 57.91 101.78
C ILE A 335 1.49 57.52 103.26
N LYS A 336 1.07 56.31 103.61
CA LYS A 336 1.13 55.79 104.97
C LYS A 336 1.78 54.43 104.95
#